data_AF-A0A343B8B4-F1
#
_entry.id   AF-A0A343B8B4-F1
#
_cell.length_a   1.000
_cell.length_b   1.000
_cell.length_c   1.000
_cell.angle_alpha   90.00
_cell.angle_beta   90.00
_cell.angle_gamma   90.00
#
_symmetry.space_group_name_H-M   'P 1'
#
loop_
_entity.id
_entity.type
_entity.pdbx_description
1 polymer ?
#
loop_
_entity_poly.entity_id
_entity_poly.type
_entity_poly.pdbx_seq_one_letter_code
_entity_poly.pdbx_strand_id
1 'polypeptide(L)'
;SYEYSDFKNIEFDSYMIPTNELKLFNFRLLDVDNRIAIPYKSQIRMLVSAADVLHSWTIPSLSIKIDATPGRLNQTNFFINRTGLFFGQCSEICGANHSFMPIVMESISPKYFIKWINKMSEI
;
A
#
# COMPACT_ATOMS: atom_id res chain seq x y z
N SER A 1 -3.95 3.99 -6.26
CA SER A 1 -4.87 4.27 -5.15
C SER A 1 -4.98 3.10 -4.17
N TYR A 2 -5.46 3.39 -2.97
CA TYR A 2 -5.95 2.44 -1.98
C TYR A 2 -7.31 2.89 -1.46
N GLU A 3 -8.21 1.93 -1.23
CA GLU A 3 -9.57 2.17 -0.77
C GLU A 3 -9.84 1.37 0.52
N TYR A 4 -10.47 2.01 1.50
CA TYR A 4 -10.97 1.39 2.72
C TYR A 4 -12.50 1.53 2.75
N SER A 5 -13.18 0.84 1.83
CA SER A 5 -14.63 0.98 1.61
C SER A 5 -15.50 0.59 2.81
N ASP A 6 -15.03 -0.31 3.67
CA ASP A 6 -15.70 -0.65 4.94
C ASP A 6 -15.77 0.55 5.92
N PHE A 7 -14.95 1.59 5.70
CA PHE A 7 -14.85 2.78 6.56
C PHE A 7 -15.08 4.07 5.76
N LYS A 8 -16.28 4.65 5.84
CA LYS A 8 -16.61 6.02 5.35
C LYS A 8 -16.02 6.39 3.96
N ASN A 9 -15.83 5.40 3.08
CA ASN A 9 -15.23 5.56 1.75
C ASN A 9 -13.90 6.35 1.72
N ILE A 10 -12.94 5.99 2.59
CA ILE A 10 -11.59 6.55 2.51
C ILE A 10 -10.91 6.04 1.24
N GLU A 11 -10.43 6.97 0.41
CA GLU A 11 -9.64 6.71 -0.79
C GLU A 11 -8.47 7.70 -0.87
N PHE A 12 -7.29 7.22 -1.28
CA PHE A 12 -6.14 8.08 -1.56
C PHE A 12 -5.18 7.43 -2.54
N ASP A 13 -4.37 8.27 -3.19
CA ASP A 13 -3.25 7.83 -4.02
C ASP A 13 -1.94 7.77 -3.23
N SER A 14 -1.04 6.92 -3.70
CA SER A 14 0.29 6.70 -3.13
C SER A 14 1.31 6.79 -4.25
N TYR A 15 2.11 7.85 -4.25
CA TYR A 15 3.13 8.13 -5.24
C TYR A 15 4.52 8.11 -4.61
N MET A 16 5.52 7.71 -5.41
CA MET A 16 6.93 7.76 -5.00
C MET A 16 7.34 9.19 -4.67
N ILE A 17 8.01 9.40 -3.54
CA ILE A 17 8.59 10.70 -3.22
C ILE A 17 9.72 11.02 -4.22
N PRO A 18 9.66 12.15 -4.93
CA PRO A 18 10.73 12.58 -5.84
C PRO A 18 12.08 12.74 -5.13
N THR A 19 13.19 12.44 -5.81
CA THR A 19 14.54 12.46 -5.21
C THR A 19 14.92 13.82 -4.60
N ASN A 20 14.44 14.92 -5.17
CA ASN A 20 14.64 16.29 -4.68
C ASN A 20 13.83 16.63 -3.42
N GLU A 21 12.80 15.84 -3.09
CA GLU A 21 11.93 16.03 -1.92
C GLU A 21 12.23 15.02 -0.79
N LEU A 22 13.14 14.08 -1.02
CA LEU A 22 13.55 13.10 -0.03
C LEU A 22 14.20 13.76 1.19
N LYS A 23 13.77 13.36 2.38
CA LYS A 23 14.44 13.70 3.64
C LYS A 23 15.57 12.69 3.88
N LEU A 24 16.51 13.05 4.76
CA LEU A 24 17.69 12.22 5.08
C LEU A 24 17.36 10.80 5.58
N PHE A 25 16.17 10.60 6.14
CA PHE A 25 15.71 9.30 6.63
C PHE A 25 14.91 8.50 5.60
N ASN A 26 14.67 9.05 4.41
CA ASN A 26 13.91 8.36 3.38
C ASN A 26 14.78 7.44 2.52
N PHE A 27 14.20 6.35 2.06
CA PHE A 27 14.81 5.43 1.12
C PHE A 27 14.52 5.86 -0.32
N ARG A 28 15.60 6.05 -1.10
CA ARG A 28 15.51 6.36 -2.53
C ARG A 28 14.74 5.27 -3.27
N LEU A 29 13.77 5.68 -4.10
CA LEU A 29 12.87 4.83 -4.89
C LEU A 29 11.88 3.93 -4.11
N LEU A 30 11.86 4.00 -2.78
CA LEU A 30 11.00 3.14 -1.96
C LEU A 30 9.97 3.89 -1.14
N ASP A 31 10.27 5.10 -0.67
CA ASP A 31 9.29 5.87 0.09
C ASP A 31 8.22 6.49 -0.81
N VAL A 32 7.02 6.59 -0.23
CA VAL A 32 5.81 7.17 -0.83
C VAL A 32 5.27 8.30 0.03
N ASP A 33 4.50 9.20 -0.57
CA ASP A 33 3.81 10.30 0.10
C ASP A 33 2.74 9.81 1.10
N ASN A 34 1.92 8.85 0.71
CA ASN A 34 0.85 8.26 1.51
C ASN A 34 1.07 6.75 1.66
N ARG A 35 1.27 6.31 2.89
CA ARG A 35 1.48 4.89 3.23
C ARG A 35 0.15 4.20 3.52
N ILE A 36 0.07 2.91 3.21
CA ILE A 36 -1.06 2.05 3.61
C ILE A 36 -0.96 1.80 5.12
N ALA A 37 -1.93 2.25 5.91
CA ALA A 37 -1.96 1.94 7.34
C ALA A 37 -2.82 0.69 7.61
N ILE A 38 -2.30 -0.27 8.36
CA ILE A 38 -3.07 -1.46 8.78
C ILE A 38 -2.86 -1.77 10.27
N PRO A 39 -3.84 -2.36 10.96
CA PRO A 39 -3.68 -2.81 12.34
C PRO A 39 -2.92 -4.14 12.41
N TYR A 40 -1.88 -4.23 13.24
CA TYR A 40 -1.27 -5.52 13.57
C TYR A 40 -2.25 -6.41 14.36
N LYS A 41 -1.93 -7.72 14.42
CA LYS A 41 -2.72 -8.77 15.08
C LYS A 41 -4.17 -8.84 14.60
N SER A 42 -4.41 -8.45 13.36
CA SER A 42 -5.72 -8.50 12.70
C SER A 42 -5.55 -9.20 11.35
N GLN A 43 -6.57 -9.98 10.95
CA GLN A 43 -6.60 -10.58 9.62
C GLN A 43 -6.99 -9.49 8.62
N ILE A 44 -6.14 -9.27 7.62
CA ILE A 44 -6.38 -8.29 6.55
C ILE A 44 -6.73 -9.05 5.28
N ARG A 45 -7.85 -8.66 4.66
CA ARG A 45 -8.21 -9.04 3.29
C ARG A 45 -7.85 -7.89 2.38
N MET A 46 -7.10 -8.17 1.31
CA MET A 46 -6.76 -7.20 0.29
C MET A 46 -7.32 -7.67 -1.06
N LEU A 47 -8.02 -6.76 -1.72
CA LEU A 47 -8.47 -6.92 -3.11
C LEU A 47 -7.57 -6.08 -4.00
N VAL A 48 -7.09 -6.66 -5.10
CA VAL A 48 -6.15 -6.02 -6.01
C VAL A 48 -6.66 -6.16 -7.44
N SER A 49 -6.71 -5.04 -8.15
CA SER A 49 -7.06 -4.90 -9.57
C SER A 49 -6.25 -3.76 -10.16
N ALA A 50 -6.25 -3.64 -11.48
CA ALA A 50 -5.71 -2.49 -12.19
C ALA A 50 -6.80 -1.77 -12.98
N ALA A 51 -6.60 -0.47 -13.23
CA ALA A 51 -7.51 0.35 -14.03
C ALA A 51 -7.05 0.49 -15.49
N ASP A 52 -5.76 0.23 -15.76
CA ASP A 52 -5.11 0.48 -17.05
C ASP A 52 -4.48 -0.80 -17.64
N VAL A 53 -3.25 -1.12 -17.24
CA VAL A 53 -2.44 -2.24 -17.72
C VAL A 53 -2.20 -3.24 -16.58
N LEU A 54 -1.43 -4.29 -16.87
CA LEU A 54 -1.00 -5.21 -15.82
C LEU A 54 -0.05 -4.51 -14.84
N HIS A 55 -0.27 -4.74 -13.55
CA HIS A 55 0.69 -4.44 -12.48
C HIS A 55 0.78 -5.65 -11.55
N SER A 56 1.65 -5.60 -10.54
CA SER A 56 1.66 -6.60 -9.47
C SER A 56 1.98 -5.95 -8.14
N TRP A 57 1.08 -6.13 -7.17
CA TRP A 57 1.25 -5.64 -5.81
C TRP A 57 2.07 -6.65 -5.01
N THR A 58 3.23 -6.23 -4.48
CA THR A 58 4.17 -7.12 -3.82
C THR A 58 4.77 -6.50 -2.57
N ILE A 59 4.77 -7.24 -1.46
CA ILE A 59 5.58 -6.95 -0.28
C ILE A 59 6.39 -8.21 0.06
N PRO A 60 7.68 -8.28 -0.30
CA PRO A 60 8.49 -9.49 -0.16
C PRO A 60 8.63 -9.97 1.29
N SER A 61 8.74 -9.04 2.24
CA SER A 61 8.87 -9.35 3.67
C SER A 61 7.60 -9.98 4.29
N LEU A 62 6.47 -9.91 3.59
CA LEU A 62 5.23 -10.62 3.94
C LEU A 62 5.01 -11.87 3.06
N SER A 63 5.91 -12.16 2.12
CA SER A 63 5.75 -13.21 1.10
C SER A 63 4.47 -13.07 0.28
N ILE A 64 4.04 -11.83 0.01
CA ILE A 64 2.84 -11.54 -0.79
C ILE A 64 3.29 -10.98 -2.13
N LYS A 65 2.82 -11.60 -3.21
CA LYS A 65 2.82 -11.09 -4.58
C LYS A 65 1.45 -11.42 -5.17
N ILE A 66 0.76 -10.43 -5.73
CA ILE A 66 -0.55 -10.59 -6.34
C ILE A 66 -0.67 -9.68 -7.57
N ASP A 67 -0.97 -10.27 -8.71
CA ASP A 67 -1.09 -9.52 -9.96
C ASP A 67 -2.37 -8.67 -9.93
N ALA A 68 -2.24 -7.43 -10.35
CA ALA A 68 -3.33 -6.49 -10.58
C ALA A 68 -3.70 -6.57 -12.06
N THR A 69 -4.87 -7.16 -12.35
CA THR A 69 -5.31 -7.46 -13.72
C THR A 69 -6.55 -6.63 -14.06
N PRO A 70 -6.55 -5.82 -15.14
CA PRO A 70 -7.72 -5.05 -15.52
C PRO A 70 -8.95 -5.94 -15.72
N GLY A 71 -10.08 -5.55 -15.13
CA GLY A 71 -11.33 -6.31 -15.19
C GLY A 71 -11.40 -7.54 -14.26
N ARG A 72 -10.42 -7.73 -13.37
CA ARG A 72 -10.41 -8.84 -12.39
C ARG A 72 -9.97 -8.38 -11.00
N LEU A 73 -10.80 -8.68 -10.00
CA LEU A 73 -10.48 -8.50 -8.59
C LEU A 73 -9.83 -9.77 -8.03
N ASN A 74 -8.50 -9.74 -7.87
CA ASN A 74 -7.78 -10.79 -7.16
C ASN A 74 -7.81 -10.53 -5.66
N GLN A 75 -7.82 -11.59 -4.84
CA GLN A 75 -7.88 -11.50 -3.38
C GLN A 75 -6.66 -12.17 -2.74
N THR A 76 -6.10 -11.54 -1.72
CA THR A 76 -5.17 -12.18 -0.77
C THR A 76 -5.57 -11.88 0.66
N ASN A 77 -5.18 -12.77 1.58
CA ASN A 77 -5.38 -12.58 3.02
C ASN A 77 -4.03 -12.72 3.72
N PHE A 78 -3.76 -11.86 4.70
CA PHE A 78 -2.53 -11.93 5.47
C PHE A 78 -2.70 -11.42 6.91
N PHE A 79 -1.75 -11.79 7.76
CA PHE A 79 -1.71 -11.45 9.17
C PHE A 79 -0.32 -10.94 9.55
N ILE A 80 -0.24 -9.81 10.25
CA ILE A 80 1.03 -9.23 10.70
C ILE A 80 1.06 -9.21 12.24
N ASN A 81 2.10 -9.79 12.84
CA ASN A 81 2.24 -9.86 14.30
C ASN A 81 3.15 -8.77 14.91
N ARG A 82 3.72 -7.89 14.09
CA ARG A 82 4.65 -6.84 14.53
C ARG A 82 4.32 -5.48 13.93
N THR A 83 4.70 -4.43 14.64
CA THR A 83 4.68 -3.06 14.12
C THR A 83 5.86 -2.82 13.18
N GLY A 84 5.72 -1.90 12.23
CA GLY A 84 6.83 -1.46 11.39
C GLY A 84 6.40 -1.04 9.99
N LEU A 85 7.39 -0.63 9.21
CA LEU A 85 7.24 -0.33 7.78
C LEU A 85 7.65 -1.54 6.94
N PHE A 86 6.82 -1.87 5.96
CA PHE A 86 7.02 -2.95 5.01
C PHE A 86 7.05 -2.34 3.61
N PHE A 87 8.10 -2.65 2.87
CA PHE A 87 8.37 -2.06 1.57
C PHE A 87 8.15 -3.10 0.46
N GLY A 88 7.79 -2.58 -0.71
CA GLY A 88 7.46 -3.34 -1.90
C GLY A 88 7.64 -2.50 -3.16
N GLN A 89 7.60 -3.15 -4.32
CA GLN A 89 7.62 -2.52 -5.64
C GLN A 89 6.71 -3.27 -6.59
N CYS A 90 6.25 -2.59 -7.65
CA CYS A 90 5.54 -3.25 -8.74
C CYS A 90 6.39 -4.40 -9.31
N SER A 91 5.81 -5.59 -9.41
CA SER A 91 6.51 -6.81 -9.85
C SER A 91 6.04 -7.37 -11.20
N GLU A 92 5.42 -6.51 -12.01
CA GLU A 92 4.95 -6.80 -13.37
C GLU A 92 5.20 -5.59 -14.28
N ILE A 93 5.72 -5.80 -15.49
CA ILE A 93 6.15 -4.71 -16.36
C ILE A 93 4.94 -3.85 -16.81
N CYS A 94 4.95 -2.57 -16.45
CA CYS A 94 3.80 -1.67 -16.65
C CYS A 94 4.12 -0.35 -17.37
N GLY A 95 5.27 -0.27 -18.05
CA GLY A 95 5.67 0.88 -18.87
C GLY A 95 6.86 1.67 -18.32
N ALA A 96 7.01 2.92 -18.75
CA ALA A 96 8.21 3.72 -18.51
C ALA A 96 8.53 3.94 -17.02
N ASN A 97 7.49 4.06 -16.19
CA ASN A 97 7.62 4.30 -14.75
C ASN A 97 7.50 3.04 -13.90
N HIS A 98 7.66 1.86 -14.49
CA HIS A 98 7.54 0.58 -13.79
C HIS A 98 8.41 0.50 -12.52
N SER A 99 9.64 1.01 -12.58
CA SER A 99 10.57 1.03 -11.45
C SER A 99 10.27 2.10 -10.38
N PHE A 100 9.26 2.96 -10.59
CA PHE A 100 9.03 4.19 -9.83
C PHE A 100 7.63 4.24 -9.17
N MET A 101 7.04 3.09 -8.92
CA MET A 101 5.77 2.94 -8.20
C MET A 101 5.92 1.96 -7.02
N PRO A 102 6.63 2.38 -5.95
CA PRO A 102 6.83 1.55 -4.78
C PRO A 102 5.57 1.44 -3.93
N ILE A 103 5.60 0.48 -3.01
CA ILE A 103 4.52 0.19 -2.06
C ILE A 103 5.11 0.31 -0.66
N VAL A 104 4.45 1.08 0.21
CA VAL A 104 4.81 1.15 1.63
C VAL A 104 3.59 0.91 2.48
N MET A 105 3.70 -0.08 3.35
CA MET A 105 2.68 -0.46 4.33
C MET A 105 3.21 -0.22 5.74
N GLU A 106 2.42 0.44 6.56
CA GLU A 106 2.70 0.70 7.96
C GLU A 106 1.76 -0.13 8.84
N SER A 107 2.35 -1.04 9.61
CA SER A 107 1.65 -1.83 10.61
C SER A 107 1.66 -1.09 11.95
N ILE A 108 0.49 -0.58 12.34
CA ILE A 108 0.27 0.24 13.54
C ILE A 108 -0.65 -0.48 14.54
N SER A 109 -0.75 0.04 15.77
CA SER A 109 -1.67 -0.56 16.74
C SER A 109 -3.13 -0.30 16.35
N PRO A 110 -4.07 -1.20 16.71
CA PRO A 110 -5.50 -1.00 16.43
C PRO A 110 -6.04 0.35 16.91
N LYS A 111 -5.54 0.85 18.06
CA LYS A 111 -5.91 2.17 18.60
C LYS A 111 -5.46 3.31 17.69
N TYR A 112 -4.24 3.26 17.16
CA TYR A 112 -3.75 4.27 16.22
C TYR A 112 -4.42 4.13 14.85
N PHE A 113 -4.73 2.91 14.41
CA PHE A 113 -5.46 2.66 13.18
C PHE A 113 -6.85 3.31 13.20
N ILE A 114 -7.64 3.12 14.27
CA ILE A 114 -8.95 3.76 14.40
C ILE A 114 -8.83 5.30 14.40
N LYS A 115 -7.81 5.86 15.07
CA LYS A 115 -7.55 7.31 15.04
C LYS A 115 -7.21 7.79 13.63
N TRP A 116 -6.40 7.02 12.89
CA TRP A 116 -6.03 7.33 11.52
C TRP A 116 -7.25 7.29 10.60
N ILE A 117 -8.10 6.25 10.70
CA ILE A 117 -9.36 6.13 9.98
C ILE A 117 -10.27 7.35 10.24
N ASN A 118 -10.45 7.72 11.50
CA ASN A 118 -11.30 8.87 11.85
C ASN A 118 -10.75 10.17 11.25
N LYS A 119 -9.43 10.40 11.35
CA LYS A 119 -8.80 11.59 10.77
C LYS A 119 -8.94 11.63 9.25
N MET A 120 -8.77 10.50 8.56
CA MET A 120 -8.92 10.41 7.10
C MET A 120 -10.39 10.56 6.66
N SER A 121 -11.34 10.21 7.51
CA SER A 121 -12.78 10.34 7.22
C SER A 121 -13.35 11.74 7.51
N GLU A 122 -12.60 12.59 8.20
CA GLU A 122 -12.98 13.99 8.49
C GLU A 122 -12.54 14.94 7.38
N ILE A 123 -11.73 14.45 6.45
CA ILE A 123 -11.31 15.14 5.22
C ILE A 123 -12.34 14.85 4.13
#